data_AF-A0A7J4U5N3-F1
#
_entry.id   AF-A0A7J4U5N3-F1
#
_cell.length_a   1.000
_cell.length_b   1.000
_cell.length_c   1.000
_cell.angle_alpha   90.00
_cell.angle_beta   90.00
_cell.angle_gamma   90.00
#
_symmetry.space_group_name_H-M   'P 1'
#
loop_
_entity.id
_entity.type
_entity.pdbx_description
1 polymer ?
#
loop_
_entity_poly.entity_id
_entity_poly.type
_entity_poly.pdbx_seq_one_letter_code
_entity_poly.pdbx_strand_id
1 'polypeptide(L)'
;MINKARLTEFSEKVYAICSKIPKGKVMTYGQIAKILKSSPRAVGQALKHNPYAPKIPCHRVIKSDGTLGGFNGKMHSMKKIKLLRSEGVEVEDFRIDERFIKSD
;
A
#
# COMPACT_ATOMS: atom_id res chain seq x y z
N MET A 1 -13.83 19.05 6.91
CA MET A 1 -13.87 18.78 5.46
C MET A 1 -12.47 18.42 4.99
N ILE A 2 -12.25 17.25 4.38
CA ILE A 2 -10.98 16.92 3.73
C ILE A 2 -10.94 17.75 2.44
N ASN A 3 -9.96 18.65 2.32
CA ASN A 3 -9.86 19.53 1.17
C ASN A 3 -9.49 18.72 -0.08
N LYS A 4 -10.49 18.43 -0.91
CA LYS A 4 -10.39 17.66 -2.16
C LYS A 4 -9.44 18.32 -3.17
N ALA A 5 -9.16 19.62 -3.03
CA ALA A 5 -8.32 20.41 -3.92
C ALA A 5 -6.82 19.99 -3.97
N ARG A 6 -6.37 19.05 -3.12
CA ARG A 6 -4.99 18.52 -3.15
C ARG A 6 -4.87 17.11 -3.73
N LEU A 7 -5.97 16.51 -4.19
CA LEU A 7 -5.95 15.16 -4.76
C LEU A 7 -5.74 15.23 -6.27
N THR A 8 -4.65 14.64 -6.73
CA THR A 8 -4.37 14.50 -8.17
C THR A 8 -5.14 13.30 -8.72
N GLU A 9 -5.48 13.34 -10.00
CA GLU A 9 -6.10 12.21 -10.72
C GLU A 9 -5.25 10.93 -10.58
N PHE A 10 -3.92 11.07 -10.58
CA PHE A 10 -3.01 9.96 -10.32
C PHE A 10 -3.21 9.35 -8.92
N SER A 11 -3.35 10.19 -7.89
CA SER A 11 -3.56 9.74 -6.51
C SER A 11 -4.90 9.01 -6.38
N GLU A 12 -5.95 9.52 -7.02
CA GLU A 12 -7.26 8.85 -7.03
C GLU A 12 -7.19 7.47 -7.69
N LYS A 13 -6.48 7.34 -8.81
CA LYS A 13 -6.24 6.04 -9.48
C LYS A 13 -5.47 5.08 -8.59
N VAL A 14 -4.43 5.54 -7.89
CA VAL A 14 -3.69 4.74 -6.91
C VAL A 14 -4.63 4.24 -5.79
N TYR A 15 -5.47 5.11 -5.24
CA TYR A 15 -6.40 4.73 -4.17
C TYR A 15 -7.47 3.74 -4.63
N ALA A 16 -7.97 3.91 -5.86
CA ALA A 16 -8.93 3.00 -6.47
C ALA A 16 -8.35 1.60 -6.71
N ILE A 17 -7.04 1.49 -6.97
CA ILE A 17 -6.37 0.18 -7.03
C ILE A 17 -6.20 -0.38 -5.62
N CYS A 18 -5.71 0.42 -4.67
CA CYS A 18 -5.51 -0.03 -3.30
C CYS A 18 -6.80 -0.52 -2.64
N SER A 19 -7.94 0.12 -2.88
CA SER A 19 -9.23 -0.31 -2.34
C SER A 19 -9.69 -1.68 -2.83
N LYS A 20 -9.18 -2.13 -3.98
CA LYS A 20 -9.48 -3.44 -4.58
C LYS A 20 -8.57 -4.56 -4.09
N ILE A 21 -7.50 -4.26 -3.33
CA ILE A 21 -6.63 -5.30 -2.78
C ILE A 21 -7.42 -6.05 -1.70
N PRO A 22 -7.65 -7.37 -1.80
CA PRO A 22 -8.42 -8.11 -0.81
C PRO A 22 -7.77 -8.10 0.58
N LYS A 23 -8.58 -8.29 1.62
CA LYS A 23 -8.08 -8.58 2.97
C LYS A 23 -7.23 -9.86 2.91
N GLY A 24 -6.07 -9.87 3.58
CA GLY A 24 -5.17 -11.02 3.57
C GLY A 24 -4.27 -11.13 2.34
N LYS A 25 -4.32 -10.16 1.43
CA LYS A 25 -3.44 -10.06 0.26
C LYS A 25 -2.75 -8.71 0.21
N VAL A 26 -1.58 -8.68 -0.43
CA VAL A 26 -0.79 -7.47 -0.64
C VAL A 26 -0.46 -7.29 -2.12
N MET A 27 -0.15 -6.06 -2.51
CA MET A 27 0.47 -5.75 -3.79
C MET A 27 1.76 -4.99 -3.57
N THR A 28 2.66 -5.01 -4.54
CA THR A 28 3.88 -4.20 -4.48
C THR A 28 3.66 -2.83 -5.10
N TYR A 29 4.45 -1.83 -4.70
CA TYR A 29 4.47 -0.53 -5.39
C TYR A 29 4.74 -0.68 -6.89
N GLY A 30 5.56 -1.67 -7.28
CA GLY A 30 5.87 -1.99 -8.68
C GLY A 30 4.66 -2.48 -9.47
N GLN A 31 3.84 -3.34 -8.89
CA GLN A 31 2.64 -3.85 -9.55
C GLN A 31 1.62 -2.73 -9.82
N ILE A 32 1.39 -1.87 -8.82
CA ILE A 32 0.49 -0.71 -8.98
C ILE A 32 1.07 0.25 -10.02
N ALA A 33 2.38 0.50 -9.98
CA ALA A 33 3.04 1.37 -10.95
C ALA A 33 2.94 0.82 -12.38
N LYS A 34 3.09 -0.49 -12.58
CA LYS A 34 2.93 -1.17 -13.87
C LYS A 34 1.51 -0.99 -14.43
N ILE A 35 0.48 -1.18 -13.60
CA ILE A 35 -0.93 -0.96 -13.97
C ILE A 35 -1.17 0.48 -14.44
N LEU A 36 -0.56 1.45 -13.74
CA LEU A 36 -0.73 2.87 -14.02
C LEU A 36 0.28 3.44 -15.02
N LYS A 37 1.16 2.61 -15.62
CA LYS A 37 2.27 3.04 -16.48
C LYS A 37 3.08 4.18 -15.85
N SER A 38 3.45 4.01 -14.58
CA SER A 38 4.12 5.01 -13.74
C SER A 38 5.31 4.40 -13.00
N SER A 39 5.83 5.10 -11.98
CA SER A 39 6.94 4.62 -11.15
C SER A 39 6.49 4.19 -9.74
N PRO A 40 7.16 3.20 -9.12
CA PRO A 40 6.89 2.81 -7.73
C PRO A 40 7.03 3.98 -6.75
N ARG A 41 7.96 4.91 -7.03
CA ARG A 41 8.17 6.13 -6.23
C ARG A 41 6.95 7.04 -6.27
N ALA A 42 6.34 7.25 -7.44
CA ALA A 42 5.13 8.05 -7.57
C ALA A 42 3.97 7.44 -6.78
N VAL A 43 3.78 6.11 -6.86
CA VAL A 43 2.76 5.40 -6.05
C VAL A 43 3.00 5.59 -4.55
N GLY A 44 4.26 5.47 -4.11
CA GLY A 44 4.63 5.72 -2.71
C GLY A 44 4.30 7.14 -2.25
N GLN A 45 4.54 8.15 -3.08
CA GLN A 45 4.19 9.54 -2.77
C GLN A 45 2.68 9.77 -2.70
N ALA A 46 1.89 9.18 -3.60
CA ALA A 46 0.44 9.22 -3.51
C ALA A 46 -0.06 8.61 -2.19
N LEU A 47 0.41 7.41 -1.84
CA LEU A 47 -0.01 6.72 -0.62
C LEU A 47 0.45 7.41 0.68
N LYS A 48 1.59 8.11 0.66
CA LYS A 48 2.07 8.93 1.79
C LYS A 48 1.09 10.04 2.16
N HIS A 49 0.39 10.60 1.17
CA HIS A 49 -0.54 11.71 1.35
C HIS A 49 -2.01 11.27 1.33
N ASN A 50 -2.29 9.97 1.49
CA ASN A 50 -3.64 9.43 1.49
C ASN A 50 -4.47 9.98 2.66
N PRO A 51 -5.45 10.88 2.41
CA PRO A 51 -6.27 11.46 3.48
C PRO A 51 -7.39 10.51 3.94
N TYR A 52 -7.56 9.38 3.25
CA TYR A 52 -8.61 8.40 3.51
C TYR A 52 -8.10 7.18 4.28
N ALA A 53 -6.88 7.21 4.80
CA ALA A 53 -6.39 6.16 5.69
C ALA A 53 -7.22 6.14 6.99
N PRO A 54 -7.64 4.97 7.53
CA PRO A 54 -7.33 3.60 7.07
C PRO A 54 -8.37 3.00 6.09
N LYS A 55 -9.42 3.73 5.71
CA LYS A 55 -10.48 3.23 4.80
C LYS A 55 -9.90 2.76 3.46
N ILE A 56 -8.95 3.49 2.90
CA ILE A 56 -8.11 3.00 1.80
C ILE A 56 -6.93 2.23 2.40
N PRO A 57 -6.80 0.91 2.15
CA PRO A 57 -5.90 0.03 2.88
C PRO A 57 -4.45 0.12 2.36
N CYS A 58 -3.82 1.28 2.50
CA CYS A 58 -2.45 1.52 2.02
C CYS A 58 -1.39 0.67 2.74
N HIS A 59 -1.71 0.05 3.89
CA HIS A 59 -0.86 -0.94 4.56
C HIS A 59 -0.68 -2.23 3.74
N ARG A 60 -1.58 -2.53 2.79
CA ARG A 60 -1.49 -3.67 1.88
C ARG A 60 -0.50 -3.46 0.73
N VAL A 61 0.19 -2.32 0.68
CA VAL A 61 1.20 -2.03 -0.35
C VAL A 61 2.61 -2.16 0.22
N ILE A 62 3.45 -2.99 -0.40
CA ILE A 62 4.81 -3.32 0.06
C ILE A 62 5.87 -3.13 -1.03
N LYS A 63 7.15 -3.31 -0.69
CA LYS A 63 8.24 -3.28 -1.66
C LYS A 63 8.23 -4.56 -2.51
N SER A 64 8.83 -4.50 -3.69
CA SER A 64 8.90 -5.63 -4.63
C SER A 64 9.75 -6.79 -4.11
N ASP A 65 10.67 -6.52 -3.19
CA ASP A 65 11.49 -7.55 -2.54
C ASP A 65 10.74 -8.31 -1.44
N GLY A 66 9.47 -8.00 -1.16
CA GLY A 66 8.70 -8.62 -0.07
C GLY A 66 8.82 -7.89 1.29
N THR A 67 9.69 -6.88 1.41
CA THR A 67 9.85 -6.12 2.66
C THR A 67 8.79 -5.03 2.81
N LEU A 68 8.50 -4.66 4.06
CA LEU A 68 7.56 -3.59 4.35
C LEU A 68 8.11 -2.24 3.88
N GLY A 69 7.34 -1.56 3.01
CA GLY A 69 7.53 -0.14 2.73
C GLY A 69 7.00 0.76 3.85
N GLY A 70 7.24 2.06 3.70
CA GLY A 70 6.80 3.08 4.66
C GLY A 70 5.29 3.12 4.86
N PHE A 71 4.89 3.56 6.06
CA PHE A 71 3.49 3.76 6.44
C PHE A 71 3.36 4.97 7.35
N ASN A 72 2.51 5.93 6.98
CA ASN A 72 2.34 7.22 7.67
C ASN A 72 3.69 7.91 7.96
N GLY A 73 4.62 7.88 6.99
CA GLY A 73 5.94 8.49 7.12
C GLY A 73 6.97 7.71 7.95
N LYS A 74 6.63 6.54 8.50
CA LYS A 74 7.56 5.70 9.29
C LYS A 74 7.92 4.41 8.54
N MET A 75 9.21 4.07 8.50
CA MET A 75 9.65 2.72 8.15
C MET A 75 9.32 1.76 9.29
N HIS A 76 9.19 0.47 8.99
CA HIS A 76 8.99 -0.59 10.01
C HIS A 76 7.82 -0.30 10.96
N SER A 77 6.75 0.31 10.46
CA SER A 77 5.63 0.76 11.28
C SER A 77 4.91 -0.41 11.95
N MET A 78 4.96 -0.47 13.29
CA MET A 78 4.21 -1.46 14.07
C MET A 78 2.70 -1.41 13.79
N LYS A 79 2.16 -0.22 13.45
CA LYS A 79 0.75 -0.07 13.05
C LYS A 79 0.46 -0.82 11.75
N LYS A 80 1.35 -0.74 10.75
CA LYS A 80 1.23 -1.50 9.50
C LYS A 80 1.26 -3.00 9.75
N ILE A 81 2.18 -3.45 10.60
CA ILE A 81 2.30 -4.87 10.99
C ILE A 81 1.02 -5.35 11.69
N LYS A 82 0.50 -4.58 12.65
CA LYS A 82 -0.73 -4.94 13.37
C LYS A 82 -1.94 -5.05 12.42
N LEU A 83 -2.06 -4.12 11.46
CA LEU A 83 -3.11 -4.17 10.46
C LEU A 83 -2.97 -5.42 9.58
N LEU A 84 -1.78 -5.68 9.02
CA LEU A 84 -1.52 -6.87 8.21
C LEU A 84 -1.82 -8.18 8.96
N ARG A 85 -1.34 -8.31 10.20
CA ARG A 85 -1.61 -9.50 11.04
C ARG A 85 -3.10 -9.67 11.36
N SER A 86 -3.83 -8.58 11.60
CA SER A 86 -5.30 -8.64 11.79
C SER A 86 -6.06 -9.07 10.53
N GLU A 87 -5.40 -9.05 9.38
CA GLU A 87 -5.91 -9.52 8.11
C GLU A 87 -5.46 -10.94 7.76
N GLY A 88 -4.71 -11.61 8.65
CA GLY A 88 -4.17 -12.94 8.41
C GLY A 88 -2.88 -12.95 7.60
N VAL A 89 -2.23 -11.80 7.40
CA VAL A 89 -0.92 -11.72 6.73
C VAL A 89 0.17 -11.85 7.78
N GLU A 90 0.96 -12.91 7.67
CA GLU A 90 2.13 -13.11 8.51
C GLU A 90 3.25 -12.16 8.11
N VAL A 91 3.95 -11.65 9.13
CA VAL A 91 5.05 -10.71 8.97
C VAL A 91 6.16 -11.13 9.92
N GLU A 92 7.29 -11.52 9.35
CA GLU A 92 8.52 -11.93 10.05
C GLU A 92 9.67 -11.05 9.54
N ASP A 93 10.49 -10.51 10.44
CA ASP A 93 11.60 -9.61 10.10
C ASP A 93 11.25 -8.48 9.11
N PHE A 94 10.05 -7.92 9.26
CA PHE A 94 9.49 -6.88 8.38
C PHE A 94 9.39 -7.30 6.91
N ARG A 95 9.20 -8.59 6.67
CA ARG A 95 9.04 -9.22 5.37
C ARG A 95 7.73 -10.01 5.36
N ILE A 96 7.14 -10.10 4.18
CA ILE A 96 5.91 -10.86 3.92
C ILE A 96 6.26 -12.00 2.97
N ASP A 97 5.73 -13.18 3.25
CA ASP A 97 5.85 -14.35 2.37
C ASP A 97 5.16 -14.09 1.03
N GLU A 98 5.74 -14.61 -0.05
CA GLU A 98 5.25 -14.43 -1.42
C GLU A 98 3.82 -14.93 -1.62
N ARG A 99 3.35 -15.91 -0.84
CA ARG A 99 1.97 -16.44 -0.89
C ARG A 99 0.89 -15.39 -0.63
N PHE A 100 1.25 -14.30 0.06
CA PHE A 100 0.34 -13.18 0.32
C PHE A 100 0.39 -12.12 -0.78
N ILE A 101 1.43 -12.12 -1.62
CA ILE A 101 1.57 -11.18 -2.73
C ILE A 101 0.62 -11.62 -3.84
N LYS A 102 -0.28 -10.73 -4.23
CA LYS A 102 -1.20 -10.99 -5.35
C LYS A 102 -0.38 -11.13 -6.62
N SER A 103 -0.55 -12.24 -7.34
CA SER A 103 0.02 -12.42 -8.67
C SER A 103 -0.50 -11.37 -9.65
N ASP A 104 0.30 -11.05 -10.67
CA ASP A 104 -0.06 -10.14 -11.76
C ASP A 104 -1.28 -10.64 -12.56
#